data_AF-A0A5N7ZGN3-F1
#
_entry.id   AF-A0A5N7ZGN3-F1
#
_cell.length_a   1.000
_cell.length_b   1.000
_cell.length_c   1.000
_cell.angle_alpha   90.00
_cell.angle_beta   90.00
_cell.angle_gamma   90.00
#
_symmetry.space_group_name_H-M   'P 1'
#
loop_
_entity.id
_entity.type
_entity.pdbx_description
1 polymer ?
#
loop_
_entity_poly.entity_id
_entity_poly.type
_entity_poly.pdbx_seq_one_letter_code
_entity_poly.pdbx_strand_id
1 'polypeptide(L)'
;MLTPTNHCAAPAAPSATPQADTEMPLRDLVARHAGELERLLDAQVQCTDPALARAFGLQLESYRERGGAAYPSWLYGVSLRLLRDSAAKGLDEPSDFSLRFLRGLPPALARPMITLALSSISYAACAIYLCKPASAAAQDILLPSDRKACVDSNLRNYFK
;
A
#
# COMPACT_ATOMS: atom_id res chain seq x y z
N MET A 1 27.19 18.56 50.76
CA MET A 1 27.06 18.82 49.31
C MET A 1 26.59 17.55 48.64
N LEU A 2 25.32 17.48 48.23
CA LEU A 2 24.78 16.39 47.40
C LEU A 2 23.81 17.02 46.40
N THR A 3 24.22 17.08 45.14
CA THR A 3 23.40 17.50 44.00
C THR A 3 22.60 16.30 43.48
N PRO A 4 21.27 16.41 43.27
CA PRO A 4 20.54 15.40 42.52
C PRO A 4 20.61 15.72 41.03
N THR A 5 21.11 14.77 40.25
CA THR A 5 21.16 14.78 38.79
C THR A 5 19.74 14.61 38.22
N ASN A 6 19.16 15.71 37.73
CA ASN A 6 17.96 15.68 36.88
C ASN A 6 18.30 14.98 35.55
N HIS A 7 17.91 13.71 35.41
CA HIS A 7 17.79 13.07 34.10
C HIS A 7 16.51 13.56 33.43
N CYS A 8 16.62 14.53 32.53
CA CYS A 8 15.59 14.79 31.54
C CYS A 8 15.56 13.61 30.56
N ALA A 9 14.72 12.61 30.85
CA ALA A 9 14.37 11.59 29.87
C ALA A 9 13.46 12.24 28.82
N ALA A 10 13.99 12.45 27.61
CA ALA A 10 13.18 12.81 26.46
C ALA A 10 12.15 11.68 26.20
N PRO A 11 10.90 12.01 25.84
CA PRO A 11 9.90 10.98 25.54
C PRO A 11 10.37 10.17 24.32
N ALA A 12 10.37 8.85 24.47
CA ALA A 12 10.66 7.93 23.39
C ALA A 12 9.66 8.16 22.24
N ALA A 13 10.18 8.30 21.02
CA ALA A 13 9.37 8.35 19.81
C ALA A 13 8.42 7.13 19.77
N PRO A 14 7.17 7.30 19.33
CA PRO A 14 6.20 6.21 19.32
C PRO A 14 6.69 5.14 18.34
N SER A 15 7.23 4.05 18.87
CA SER A 15 7.46 2.82 18.14
C SER A 15 6.09 2.30 17.69
N ALA A 16 5.73 2.60 16.44
CA ALA A 16 4.51 2.10 15.82
C ALA A 16 4.56 0.57 15.84
N THR A 17 3.73 -0.03 16.70
CA THR A 17 3.59 -1.48 16.74
C THR A 17 2.81 -1.94 15.51
N PRO A 18 3.18 -3.07 14.88
CA PRO A 18 2.49 -3.60 13.69
C PRO A 18 0.97 -3.75 13.85
N GLN A 19 0.51 -3.92 15.09
CA GLN A 19 -0.90 -4.05 15.44
C GLN A 19 -1.65 -2.71 15.46
N ALA A 20 -0.98 -1.60 15.75
CA ALA A 20 -1.57 -0.26 15.67
C ALA A 20 -1.85 0.13 14.20
N ASP A 21 -0.97 -0.29 13.29
CA ASP A 21 -1.12 -0.02 11.86
C ASP A 21 -2.26 -0.84 11.24
N THR A 22 -2.57 -2.03 11.73
CA THR A 22 -3.70 -2.83 11.21
C THR A 22 -5.08 -2.26 11.57
N GLU A 23 -5.17 -1.50 12.66
CA GLU A 23 -6.40 -0.83 13.11
C GLU A 23 -6.57 0.57 12.49
N MET A 24 -5.51 1.13 11.90
CA MET A 24 -5.53 2.42 11.25
C MET A 24 -6.42 2.41 9.99
N PRO A 25 -7.20 3.47 9.73
CA PRO A 25 -7.91 3.60 8.46
C PRO A 25 -6.96 3.52 7.27
N LEU A 26 -7.34 2.76 6.24
CA LEU A 26 -6.46 2.51 5.09
C LEU A 26 -6.03 3.81 4.39
N ARG A 27 -6.89 4.83 4.34
CA ARG A 27 -6.55 6.17 3.81
C ARG A 27 -5.36 6.81 4.52
N ASP A 28 -5.23 6.60 5.83
CA ASP A 28 -4.20 7.23 6.64
C ASP A 28 -2.86 6.49 6.45
N LEU A 29 -2.89 5.16 6.28
CA LEU A 29 -1.72 4.39 5.86
C LEU A 29 -1.26 4.75 4.45
N VAL A 30 -2.19 4.90 3.50
CA VAL A 30 -1.87 5.33 2.13
C VAL A 30 -1.24 6.72 2.15
N ALA A 31 -1.78 7.65 2.95
CA ALA A 31 -1.21 8.98 3.11
C ALA A 31 0.19 8.95 3.73
N ARG A 32 0.39 8.13 4.78
CA ARG A 32 1.69 7.96 5.44
C ARG A 32 2.76 7.43 4.49
N HIS A 33 2.39 6.52 3.59
CA HIS A 33 3.32 5.86 2.65
C HIS A 33 3.19 6.35 1.21
N ALA A 34 2.65 7.56 1.01
CA ALA A 34 2.40 8.10 -0.33
C ALA A 34 3.69 8.24 -1.15
N GLY A 35 4.80 8.62 -0.52
CA GLY A 35 6.10 8.76 -1.20
C GLY A 35 6.73 7.42 -1.61
N GLU A 36 6.59 6.36 -0.81
CA GLU A 36 6.98 5.00 -1.21
C GLU A 36 6.11 4.48 -2.34
N LEU A 37 4.79 4.68 -2.23
CA LEU A 37 3.83 4.30 -3.26
C LEU A 37 4.16 4.99 -4.59
N GLU A 38 4.35 6.30 -4.58
CA GLU A 38 4.68 7.05 -5.79
C GLU A 38 5.93 6.50 -6.49
N ARG A 39 7.02 6.30 -5.75
CA ARG A 39 8.27 5.76 -6.30
C ARG A 39 8.09 4.38 -6.92
N LEU A 40 7.30 3.50 -6.30
CA LEU A 40 6.99 2.18 -6.83
C LEU A 40 6.16 2.26 -8.11
N LEU A 41 5.16 3.14 -8.14
CA LEU A 41 4.29 3.31 -9.30
C LEU A 41 5.06 3.94 -10.47
N ASP A 42 5.88 4.96 -10.21
CA ASP A 42 6.74 5.59 -11.21
C ASP A 42 7.68 4.56 -11.83
N ALA A 43 8.43 3.80 -11.01
CA ALA A 43 9.30 2.74 -11.50
C ALA A 43 8.54 1.69 -12.34
N GLN A 44 7.29 1.36 -11.99
CA GLN A 44 6.48 0.43 -12.77
C GLN A 44 6.05 1.01 -14.12
N VAL A 45 5.56 2.25 -14.17
CA VAL A 45 5.08 2.85 -15.43
C VAL A 45 6.23 3.12 -16.40
N GLN A 46 7.40 3.53 -15.89
CA GLN A 46 8.63 3.73 -16.69
C GLN A 46 9.06 2.44 -17.39
N CYS A 47 8.91 1.28 -16.73
CA CYS A 47 9.22 -0.02 -17.32
C CYS A 47 8.12 -0.56 -18.25
N THR A 48 6.92 0.03 -18.26
CA THR A 48 5.76 -0.52 -18.98
C THR A 48 5.56 0.10 -20.35
N ASP A 49 5.40 1.43 -20.41
CA ASP A 49 5.11 2.16 -21.65
C ASP A 49 5.50 3.65 -21.49
N PRO A 50 6.35 4.21 -22.37
CA PRO A 50 6.69 5.63 -22.35
C PRO A 50 5.50 6.59 -22.41
N ALA A 51 4.43 6.24 -23.14
CA ALA A 51 3.23 7.07 -23.22
C ALA A 51 2.47 7.08 -21.89
N LEU A 52 2.37 5.92 -21.23
CA LEU A 52 1.81 5.79 -19.90
C LEU A 52 2.63 6.53 -18.85
N ALA A 53 3.96 6.43 -18.89
CA ALA A 53 4.86 7.15 -17.98
C ALA A 53 4.68 8.67 -18.08
N ARG A 54 4.59 9.20 -19.30
CA ARG A 54 4.31 10.63 -19.52
C ARG A 54 2.94 11.04 -18.98
N ALA A 55 1.90 10.25 -19.25
CA ALA A 55 0.56 10.53 -18.74
C ALA A 55 0.50 10.49 -17.20
N PHE A 56 1.19 9.51 -16.58
CA PHE A 56 1.31 9.40 -15.14
C PHE A 56 1.99 10.63 -14.54
N GLY A 57 3.13 11.08 -15.09
CA GLY A 57 3.83 12.27 -14.61
C GLY A 57 2.97 13.55 -14.65
N LEU A 58 2.21 13.75 -15.73
CA LEU A 58 1.30 14.89 -15.84
C LEU A 58 0.18 14.87 -14.80
N GLN A 59 -0.40 13.70 -14.55
CA GLN A 59 -1.45 13.56 -13.53
C GLN A 59 -0.86 13.68 -12.12
N LEU A 60 0.33 13.13 -11.91
CA LEU A 60 1.01 13.14 -10.63
C LEU A 60 1.19 14.58 -10.12
N GLU A 61 1.73 15.48 -10.94
CA GLU A 61 1.88 16.88 -10.56
C GLU A 61 0.53 17.55 -10.28
N SER A 62 -0.48 17.32 -11.12
CA SER A 62 -1.81 17.89 -10.90
C SER A 62 -2.44 17.45 -9.58
N TYR A 63 -2.26 16.19 -9.18
CA TYR A 63 -2.77 15.69 -7.91
C TYR A 63 -1.95 16.16 -6.70
N ARG A 64 -0.62 16.30 -6.84
CA ARG A 64 0.23 16.92 -5.80
C ARG A 64 -0.18 18.37 -5.54
N GLU A 65 -0.42 19.16 -6.58
CA GLU A 65 -0.87 20.55 -6.47
C GLU A 65 -2.23 20.69 -5.77
N ARG A 66 -3.15 19.75 -6.00
CA ARG A 66 -4.44 19.71 -5.29
C ARG A 66 -4.29 19.41 -3.79
N GLY A 67 -3.22 18.70 -3.43
CA GLY A 67 -2.87 18.41 -2.04
C GLY A 67 -3.91 17.61 -1.25
N GLY A 68 -3.73 17.58 0.07
CA GLY A 68 -4.64 16.95 1.02
C GLY A 68 -4.88 15.46 0.73
N ALA A 69 -6.12 15.02 0.87
CA ALA A 69 -6.52 13.62 0.67
C ALA A 69 -6.62 13.21 -0.80
N ALA A 70 -6.62 14.16 -1.75
CA ALA A 70 -6.82 13.87 -3.17
C ALA A 70 -5.63 13.08 -3.75
N TYR A 71 -4.41 13.51 -3.43
CA TYR A 71 -3.17 12.86 -3.86
C TYR A 71 -3.04 11.41 -3.40
N PRO A 72 -3.10 11.08 -2.09
CA PRO A 72 -3.00 9.69 -1.65
C PRO A 72 -4.18 8.82 -2.13
N SER A 73 -5.40 9.37 -2.22
CA SER A 73 -6.54 8.63 -2.77
C SER A 73 -6.37 8.30 -4.25
N TRP A 74 -5.72 9.18 -5.02
CA TRP A 74 -5.39 8.93 -6.41
C TRP A 74 -4.30 7.85 -6.54
N LEU A 75 -3.22 7.92 -5.75
CA LEU A 75 -2.19 6.87 -5.71
C LEU A 75 -2.78 5.50 -5.37
N TYR A 76 -3.73 5.45 -4.43
CA TYR A 76 -4.49 4.24 -4.10
C TYR A 76 -5.20 3.67 -5.32
N GLY A 77 -5.94 4.51 -6.07
CA GLY A 77 -6.66 4.10 -7.27
C GLY A 77 -5.72 3.57 -8.36
N VAL A 78 -4.62 4.28 -8.63
CA VAL A 78 -3.60 3.86 -9.62
C VAL A 78 -2.97 2.53 -9.21
N SER A 79 -2.63 2.38 -7.93
CA SER A 79 -2.07 1.13 -7.39
C SER A 79 -3.00 -0.06 -7.60
N LEU A 80 -4.31 0.10 -7.27
CA LEU A 80 -5.29 -0.96 -7.51
C LEU A 80 -5.42 -1.32 -8.98
N ARG A 81 -5.36 -0.33 -9.88
CA ARG A 81 -5.40 -0.58 -11.32
C ARG A 81 -4.20 -1.39 -11.77
N LEU A 82 -2.99 -0.94 -11.44
CA LEU A 82 -1.77 -1.62 -11.85
C LEU A 82 -1.67 -3.03 -11.26
N LEU A 83 -2.03 -3.23 -9.99
CA LEU A 83 -2.06 -4.56 -9.37
C LEU A 83 -3.04 -5.51 -10.07
N ARG A 84 -4.22 -5.02 -10.49
CA ARG A 84 -5.20 -5.81 -11.26
C ARG A 84 -4.70 -6.18 -12.65
N ASP A 85 -4.14 -5.21 -13.36
CA ASP A 85 -3.58 -5.43 -14.70
C ASP A 85 -2.40 -6.42 -14.62
N SER A 86 -1.63 -6.37 -13.54
CA SER A 86 -0.57 -7.33 -13.21
C SER A 86 -1.12 -8.74 -13.00
N ALA A 87 -2.18 -8.87 -12.19
CA ALA A 87 -2.80 -10.16 -11.89
C ALA A 87 -3.51 -10.79 -13.10
N ALA A 88 -4.02 -9.97 -14.02
CA ALA A 88 -4.67 -10.43 -15.25
C ALA A 88 -3.70 -11.10 -16.24
N LYS A 89 -2.39 -10.84 -16.13
CA LYS A 89 -1.35 -11.41 -17.00
C LYS A 89 -0.94 -12.84 -16.63
N GLY A 90 -1.54 -13.43 -15.60
CA GLY A 90 -1.24 -14.80 -15.13
C GLY A 90 -0.36 -14.82 -13.88
N LEU A 91 -0.50 -15.90 -13.10
CA LEU A 91 0.19 -16.11 -11.81
C LEU A 91 1.43 -17.01 -11.92
N ASP A 92 1.73 -17.54 -13.12
CA ASP A 92 2.79 -18.52 -13.35
C ASP A 92 4.19 -17.93 -13.09
N GLU A 93 4.33 -16.61 -13.24
CA GLU A 93 5.26 -15.81 -12.45
C GLU A 93 4.45 -14.71 -11.77
N PRO A 94 4.59 -14.49 -10.45
CA PRO A 94 4.05 -13.29 -9.85
C PRO A 94 4.70 -12.11 -10.58
N SER A 95 3.89 -11.39 -11.35
CA SER A 95 4.33 -10.22 -12.08
C SER A 95 5.24 -9.40 -11.18
N ASP A 96 6.44 -9.10 -11.64
CA ASP A 96 7.51 -8.47 -10.86
C ASP A 96 7.01 -7.25 -10.05
N PHE A 97 5.99 -6.55 -10.55
CA PHE A 97 5.31 -5.48 -9.83
C PHE A 97 4.64 -5.88 -8.50
N SER A 98 3.82 -6.93 -8.45
CA SER A 98 3.13 -7.34 -7.22
C SER A 98 4.12 -7.77 -6.13
N LEU A 99 5.24 -8.39 -6.51
CA LEU A 99 6.33 -8.72 -5.60
C LEU A 99 7.06 -7.46 -5.12
N ARG A 100 7.41 -6.53 -6.03
CA ARG A 100 7.98 -5.23 -5.67
C ARG A 100 7.07 -4.45 -4.74
N PHE A 101 5.75 -4.52 -4.95
CA PHE A 101 4.74 -3.88 -4.10
C PHE A 101 4.72 -4.48 -2.69
N LEU A 102 4.76 -5.80 -2.56
CA LEU A 102 4.86 -6.50 -1.26
C LEU A 102 6.15 -6.18 -0.50
N ARG A 103 7.28 -6.05 -1.23
CA ARG A 103 8.59 -5.79 -0.64
C ARG A 103 8.82 -4.31 -0.29
N GLY A 104 8.24 -3.41 -1.08
CA GLY A 104 8.49 -1.97 -0.96
C GLY A 104 7.58 -1.24 0.03
N LEU A 105 6.57 -1.91 0.59
CA LEU A 105 5.58 -1.32 1.50
C LEU A 105 5.37 -2.19 2.73
N PRO A 106 4.95 -1.60 3.87
CA PRO A 106 4.67 -2.39 5.07
C PRO A 106 3.49 -3.35 4.86
N PRO A 107 3.48 -4.51 5.54
CA PRO A 107 2.42 -5.52 5.39
C PRO A 107 1.02 -4.97 5.64
N ALA A 108 0.89 -4.06 6.61
CA ALA A 108 -0.37 -3.41 6.97
C ALA A 108 -0.99 -2.63 5.79
N LEU A 109 -0.19 -2.14 4.85
CA LEU A 109 -0.67 -1.48 3.63
C LEU A 109 -0.68 -2.43 2.44
N ALA A 110 0.38 -3.20 2.23
CA ALA A 110 0.54 -4.04 1.04
C ALA A 110 -0.53 -5.13 0.95
N ARG A 111 -0.83 -5.78 2.09
CA ARG A 111 -1.80 -6.89 2.16
C ARG A 111 -3.22 -6.46 1.76
N PRO A 112 -3.85 -5.44 2.38
CA PRO A 112 -5.19 -5.03 1.98
C PRO A 112 -5.26 -4.55 0.53
N MET A 113 -4.24 -3.84 0.03
CA MET A 113 -4.17 -3.38 -1.35
C MET A 113 -4.20 -4.53 -2.36
N ILE A 114 -3.38 -5.56 -2.13
CA ILE A 114 -3.33 -6.74 -2.98
C ILE A 114 -4.61 -7.56 -2.87
N THR A 115 -5.16 -7.72 -1.66
CA THR A 115 -6.45 -8.40 -1.48
C THR A 115 -7.56 -7.72 -2.27
N LEU A 116 -7.66 -6.39 -2.20
CA LEU A 116 -8.63 -5.62 -2.97
C LEU A 116 -8.42 -5.74 -4.48
N ALA A 117 -7.16 -5.71 -4.92
CA ALA A 117 -6.82 -5.88 -6.33
C ALA A 117 -7.21 -7.27 -6.85
N LEU A 118 -6.95 -8.33 -6.10
CA LEU A 118 -7.24 -9.72 -6.48
C LEU A 118 -8.70 -10.14 -6.30
N SER A 119 -9.49 -9.33 -5.58
CA SER A 119 -10.92 -9.56 -5.37
C SER A 119 -11.76 -9.26 -6.62
N SER A 120 -12.98 -9.78 -6.67
CA SER A 120 -13.99 -9.45 -7.69
C SER A 120 -14.72 -8.12 -7.44
N ILE A 121 -14.31 -7.36 -6.43
CA ILE A 121 -14.99 -6.13 -6.01
C ILE A 121 -14.76 -5.01 -7.05
N SER A 122 -15.79 -4.23 -7.36
CA SER A 122 -15.66 -3.10 -8.29
C SER A 122 -14.74 -2.00 -7.74
N TYR A 123 -14.11 -1.20 -8.61
CA TYR A 123 -13.27 -0.07 -8.15
C TYR A 123 -14.03 0.90 -7.24
N ALA A 124 -15.32 1.14 -7.53
CA ALA A 124 -16.18 1.99 -6.71
C ALA A 124 -16.35 1.42 -5.30
N ALA A 125 -16.54 0.10 -5.17
CA ALA A 125 -16.67 -0.55 -3.88
C ALA A 125 -15.32 -0.64 -3.13
N CYS A 126 -14.18 -0.71 -3.82
CA CYS A 126 -12.86 -0.59 -3.18
C CYS A 126 -12.69 0.75 -2.45
N ALA A 127 -13.24 1.85 -2.97
CA ALA A 127 -13.13 3.17 -2.31
C ALA A 127 -13.69 3.19 -0.88
N ILE A 128 -14.68 2.34 -0.56
CA ILE A 128 -15.23 2.22 0.80
C ILE A 128 -14.15 1.77 1.79
N TYR A 129 -13.19 0.95 1.35
CA TYR A 129 -12.12 0.44 2.21
C TYR A 129 -11.10 1.50 2.62
N LEU A 130 -11.03 2.66 1.95
CA LEU A 130 -10.23 3.79 2.42
C LEU A 130 -10.65 4.25 3.81
N CYS A 131 -11.93 4.12 4.15
CA CYS A 131 -12.48 4.51 5.44
C CYS A 131 -12.50 3.39 6.49
N LYS A 132 -12.12 2.16 6.10
CA LYS A 132 -12.08 1.01 7.00
C LYS A 132 -10.68 0.82 7.58
N PRO A 133 -10.55 0.14 8.73
CA PRO A 133 -9.27 -0.34 9.22
C PRO A 133 -8.55 -1.16 8.15
N ALA A 134 -7.22 -1.10 8.13
CA ALA A 134 -6.40 -1.81 7.16
C ALA A 134 -6.57 -3.33 7.20
N SER A 135 -6.92 -3.87 8.37
CA SER A 135 -7.27 -5.29 8.56
C SER A 135 -8.57 -5.71 7.85
N ALA A 136 -9.49 -4.78 7.59
CA ALA A 136 -10.84 -5.10 7.14
C ALA A 136 -10.87 -5.79 5.77
N ALA A 137 -10.00 -5.41 4.83
CA ALA A 137 -9.96 -6.07 3.52
C ALA A 137 -9.60 -7.56 3.65
N ALA A 138 -8.71 -7.93 4.57
CA ALA A 138 -8.33 -9.33 4.79
C ALA A 138 -9.43 -10.13 5.51
N GLN A 139 -10.33 -9.47 6.24
CA GLN A 139 -11.42 -10.10 6.99
C GLN A 139 -12.69 -10.22 6.13
N ASP A 140 -13.03 -9.17 5.39
CA ASP A 140 -14.28 -9.05 4.64
C ASP A 140 -14.23 -9.75 3.27
N ILE A 141 -13.04 -10.04 2.73
CA ILE A 141 -12.86 -10.51 1.36
C ILE A 141 -12.34 -11.94 1.35
N LEU A 142 -13.13 -12.82 0.73
CA LEU A 142 -12.72 -14.19 0.43
C LEU A 142 -11.99 -14.23 -0.92
N LEU A 143 -10.67 -14.44 -0.85
CA LEU A 143 -9.87 -14.74 -2.04
C LEU A 143 -9.93 -16.23 -2.36
N PRO A 144 -9.85 -16.62 -3.66
CA PRO A 144 -9.55 -17.99 -4.06
C PRO A 144 -8.31 -18.56 -3.33
N SER A 145 -8.36 -19.83 -2.94
CA SER A 145 -7.37 -20.47 -2.06
C SER A 145 -5.93 -20.40 -2.59
N ASP A 146 -5.76 -20.55 -3.91
CA ASP A 146 -4.51 -20.41 -4.64
C ASP A 146 -3.93 -19.00 -4.51
N ARG A 147 -4.75 -17.97 -4.71
CA ARG A 147 -4.35 -16.55 -4.59
C ARG A 147 -4.00 -16.19 -3.16
N LYS A 148 -4.81 -16.65 -2.20
CA LYS A 148 -4.57 -16.42 -0.78
C LYS A 148 -3.24 -17.03 -0.32
N ALA A 149 -2.97 -18.28 -0.71
CA ALA A 149 -1.72 -18.97 -0.38
C ALA A 149 -0.49 -18.25 -0.96
N CYS A 150 -0.59 -17.74 -2.20
CA CYS A 150 0.47 -16.97 -2.83
C CYS A 150 0.81 -15.68 -2.06
N VAL A 151 -0.22 -14.90 -1.68
CA VAL A 151 -0.03 -13.66 -0.89
C VAL A 151 0.57 -13.98 0.49
N ASP A 152 0.03 -14.95 1.21
CA ASP A 152 0.49 -15.30 2.56
C ASP A 152 1.91 -15.90 2.56
N SER A 153 2.31 -16.64 1.52
CA SER A 153 3.68 -17.14 1.35
C SER A 153 4.67 -15.98 1.12
N ASN A 154 4.34 -15.06 0.21
CA ASN A 154 5.18 -13.89 -0.07
C ASN A 154 5.20 -12.86 1.07
N LEU A 155 4.22 -12.82 1.97
CA LEU A 155 4.35 -12.01 3.18
C LEU A 155 5.24 -12.70 4.23
N ARG A 156 5.12 -14.03 4.41
CA ARG A 156 5.92 -14.76 5.40
C ARG A 156 7.41 -14.82 5.07
N ASN A 157 7.78 -14.81 3.80
CA ASN A 157 9.19 -14.97 3.40
C ASN A 157 10.02 -13.68 3.53
N TYR A 158 9.39 -12.50 3.61
CA TYR A 158 10.10 -11.21 3.58
C TYR A 158 10.04 -10.43 4.90
N PHE A 159 9.20 -10.85 5.84
CA PHE A 159 9.04 -10.21 7.15
C PHE A 159 9.44 -11.14 8.31
N LYS A 160 10.35 -12.10 8.05
CA LYS A 160 11.00 -12.94 9.07
C LYS A 160 12.20 -12.24 9.70
#